data_AF-A0A849M4J2-F1
#
_entry.id   AF-A0A849M4J2-F1
#
_cell.length_a   1.000
_cell.length_b   1.000
_cell.length_c   1.000
_cell.angle_alpha   90.00
_cell.angle_beta   90.00
_cell.angle_gamma   90.00
#
_symmetry.space_group_name_H-M   'P 1'
#
loop_
_entity.id
_entity.type
_entity.pdbx_description
1 polymer ?
#
loop_
_entity_poly.entity_id
_entity_poly.type
_entity_poly.pdbx_seq_one_letter_code
_entity_poly.pdbx_strand_id
1 'polypeptide(L)' 'MEIQDQIEKIRNEIKRHEYNYLVLDESTISEYELNSLKLELDRLESAVRQKVSFEEFAL' A
#
# COMPACT_ATOMS: atom_id res chain seq x y z
N MET A 1 -8.76 -6.47 12.26
CA MET A 1 -8.11 -6.51 10.94
C MET A 1 -6.63 -6.63 11.18
N GLU A 2 -6.01 -7.62 10.55
CA GLU A 2 -4.56 -7.80 10.62
C GLU A 2 -3.87 -6.76 9.73
N ILE A 3 -2.64 -6.37 10.05
CA ILE A 3 -1.87 -5.40 9.25
C ILE A 3 -1.69 -5.89 7.80
N GLN A 4 -1.61 -7.20 7.59
CA GLN A 4 -1.54 -7.82 6.27
C GLN A 4 -2.83 -7.61 5.46
N ASP A 5 -4.01 -7.68 6.09
CA ASP A 5 -5.28 -7.39 5.44
C ASP A 5 -5.34 -5.94 4.95
N GLN A 6 -4.78 -5.01 5.73
CA GLN A 6 -4.71 -3.60 5.37
C GLN A 6 -3.78 -3.35 4.19
N ILE A 7 -2.60 -3.99 4.20
CA ILE A 7 -1.63 -3.93 3.10
C ILE A 7 -2.26 -4.45 1.81
N GLU A 8 -2.90 -5.62 1.84
CA GLU A 8 -3.55 -6.19 0.64
C GLU A 8 -4.71 -5.33 0.14
N LYS A 9 -5.50 -4.75 1.05
CA LYS A 9 -6.56 -3.81 0.67
C LYS A 9 -5.99 -2.60 -0.08
N ILE A 10 -4.96 -1.95 0.47
CA ILE A 10 -4.36 -0.75 -0.14
C ILE A 10 -3.66 -1.11 -1.47
N ARG A 11 -2.97 -2.25 -1.54
CA ARG A 11 -2.37 -2.73 -2.80
C ARG A 11 -3.40 -2.91 -3.91
N ASN A 12 -4.55 -3.51 -3.58
CA ASN A 12 -5.64 -3.70 -4.55
C ASN A 12 -6.27 -2.37 -4.98
N GLU A 13 -6.39 -1.43 -4.05
CA GLU A 13 -6.89 -0.09 -4.34
C GLU A 13 -5.96 0.69 -5.28
N ILE A 14 -4.66 0.73 -4.99
CA ILE A 14 -3.64 1.34 -5.85
C ILE A 14 -3.68 0.73 -7.25
N LYS A 15 -3.66 -0.60 -7.36
CA LYS A 15 -3.70 -1.31 -8.66
C LYS A 15 -4.94 -0.95 -9.47
N ARG A 16 -6.11 -0.87 -8.83
CA ARG A 16 -7.35 -0.47 -9.49
C ARG A 16 -7.26 0.95 -10.04
N HIS A 17 -6.72 1.88 -9.25
CA HIS A 17 -6.57 3.28 -9.69
C HIS A 17 -5.53 3.44 -10.80
N GLU A 18 -4.41 2.72 -10.73
CA GLU A 18 -3.40 2.70 -11.78
C GLU A 18 -3.94 2.08 -13.07
N TYR A 19 -4.73 1.01 -12.99
CA TYR A 19 -5.39 0.41 -14.15
C TYR A 19 -6.37 1.39 -14.81
N ASN A 20 -7.24 2.02 -14.01
CA ASN A 20 -8.19 3.00 -14.49
C ASN A 20 -7.49 4.18 -15.19
N TYR A 21 -6.39 4.67 -14.62
CA TYR A 21 -5.60 5.77 -15.19
C TYR A 21 -4.82 5.37 -16.46
N LEU A 22 -4.05 4.27 -16.41
CA LEU A 22 -3.10 3.90 -17.47
C LEU A 22 -3.75 3.12 -18.62
N VAL A 23 -4.84 2.41 -18.37
CA VAL A 23 -5.45 1.49 -19.35
C VAL A 23 -6.80 2.00 -19.85
N LEU A 24 -7.64 2.53 -18.95
CA LEU A 24 -8.99 2.97 -19.31
C LEU A 24 -9.08 4.46 -19.66
N ASP A 25 -8.05 5.25 -19.35
CA ASP A 25 -8.09 6.73 -19.41
C ASP A 25 -9.25 7.32 -18.56
N GLU A 26 -9.57 6.64 -17.46
CA GLU A 26 -10.68 6.96 -16.56
C GLU A 26 -10.17 7.20 -15.13
N SER A 27 -9.42 8.28 -14.91
CA SER A 27 -8.92 8.57 -13.56
C SER A 27 -10.05 8.78 -12.56
N THR A 28 -10.17 7.89 -11.56
CA THR A 28 -11.21 7.97 -10.53
C THR A 28 -10.78 8.75 -9.29
N ILE A 29 -9.47 9.02 -9.16
CA ILE A 29 -8.87 9.81 -8.08
C ILE A 29 -7.80 10.74 -8.66
N SER A 30 -7.42 11.77 -7.90
CA SER A 30 -6.29 12.64 -8.24
C SER A 30 -4.95 11.96 -8.00
N GLU A 31 -3.89 12.48 -8.63
CA GLU A 31 -2.51 12.04 -8.38
C GLU A 31 -2.11 12.18 -6.91
N TYR A 32 -2.57 13.25 -6.23
CA TYR A 32 -2.32 13.48 -4.81
C TYR A 32 -2.93 12.38 -3.92
N GLU A 33 -4.16 11.95 -4.24
CA GLU A 33 -4.82 10.87 -3.51
C GLU A 33 -4.11 9.53 -3.75
N LEU A 34 -3.69 9.26 -4.99
CA LEU A 34 -2.92 8.05 -5.31
C LEU A 34 -1.57 8.01 -4.57
N ASN A 35 -0.87 9.14 -4.52
CA ASN A 35 0.38 9.28 -3.77
C ASN A 35 0.16 9.08 -2.26
N SER A 36 -0.96 9.57 -1.72
CA SER A 36 -1.31 9.36 -0.31
C SER A 36 -1.54 7.87 0.01
N LEU A 37 -2.16 7.11 -0.90
CA LEU A 37 -2.31 5.65 -0.76
C LEU A 37 -0.95 4.94 -0.79
N LYS A 38 -0.05 5.33 -1.70
CA LYS A 38 1.31 4.77 -1.81
C LYS A 38 2.12 5.01 -0.52
N LEU A 39 2.05 6.23 0.02
CA LEU A 39 2.73 6.57 1.28
C LEU A 39 2.22 5.74 2.47
N GLU A 40 0.90 5.50 2.57
CA GLU A 40 0.38 4.65 3.64
C GLU A 40 0.79 3.18 3.44
N LEU A 41 0.80 2.68 2.20
CA LEU A 41 1.33 1.34 1.90
C LEU A 41 2.78 1.19 2.37
N ASP A 42 3.64 2.15 2.01
CA ASP A 42 5.06 2.16 2.40
C ASP A 42 5.22 2.17 3.92
N ARG A 43 4.37 2.92 4.63
CA ARG A 43 4.36 2.98 6.09
C ARG A 43 4.01 1.64 6.72
N LEU A 44 2.96 0.98 6.23
CA LEU A 44 2.52 -0.32 6.73
C LEU A 44 3.55 -1.42 6.46
N GLU A 45 4.10 -1.46 5.24
CA GLU A 45 5.15 -2.43 4.87
C GLU A 45 6.44 -2.21 5.67
N SER A 46 6.79 -0.95 5.97
CA SER A 46 7.93 -0.62 6.82
C SER A 46 7.73 -1.08 8.26
N ALA A 47 6.51 -0.94 8.80
CA ALA A 47 6.19 -1.43 10.14
C ALA A 47 6.31 -2.96 10.23
N VAL A 48 5.85 -3.69 9.20
CA VAL A 48 6.01 -5.14 9.11
C VAL A 48 7.49 -5.52 9.01
N ARG A 49 8.26 -4.87 8.13
CA ARG A 49 9.69 -5.14 7.96
C ARG A 49 10.47 -4.92 9.26
N GLN A 50 10.23 -3.82 9.95
CA GLN A 50 10.87 -3.54 11.25
C GLN A 50 10.53 -4.60 12.28
N LYS A 51 9.26 -5.03 12.36
CA LYS A 51 8.85 -6.11 13.27
C LYS A 51 9.62 -7.41 13.00
N VAL A 52 9.76 -7.81 11.74
CA VAL A 52 10.55 -9.00 11.35
C VAL A 52 12.00 -8.84 11.78
N SER A 53 12.61 -7.68 11.52
CA SER A 53 13.99 -7.40 11.95
C SER A 53 14.15 -7.50 13.48
N PHE A 54 13.23 -6.95 14.26
CA PHE A 54 13.29 -7.06 15.73
C PHE A 54 13.15 -8.51 16.23
N GLU A 55 12.34 -9.35 15.58
CA GLU A 55 12.18 -10.76 15.92
C GLU A 55 13.41 -11.60 15.54
N GLU A 56 14.10 -11.28 14.43
CA GLU A 56 15.34 -11.94 13.99
C GLU A 56 16.53 -11.68 14.93
N PHE A 57 16.59 -10.50 15.56
CA PHE A 57 17.68 -10.12 16.49
C PHE A 57 17.38 -10.44 17.97
N ALA A 58 16.19 -10.97 18.29
CA ALA A 58 15.77 -11.29 19.66
C ALA A 58 16.05 -12.75 20.08
N LEU A 59 16.76 -13.53 19.25
CA LEU A 59 17.17 -14.93 19.48
C LEU A 59 18.69 -15.06 19.62
#